data_AF-A0A2L0R016-F1
#
_entry.id   AF-A0A2L0R016-F1
#
_cell.length_a   1.000
_cell.length_b   1.000
_cell.length_c   1.000
_cell.angle_alpha   90.00
_cell.angle_beta   90.00
_cell.angle_gamma   90.00
#
_symmetry.space_group_name_H-M   'P 1'
#
loop_
_entity.id
_entity.type
_entity.pdbx_description
1 polymer ?
#
loop_
_entity_poly.entity_id
_entity_poly.type
_entity_poly.pdbx_seq_one_letter_code
_entity_poly.pdbx_strand_id
1 'polypeptide(L)'
;MISRRDAAIALDVPMEMAQRHGLPKWMTEAELGEILDSPPPWLVQSRANRTGKRPVWVHLECAVCGYEEAARPKKWWPDFTYVVCGHHTPEEVPRVREGYVRSEFDGVGTRFVGIADVPVPD
;
A
#
# COMPACT_ATOMS: atom_id res chain seq x y z
N MET A 1 -5.31 -11.86 -17.35
CA MET A 1 -6.12 -12.46 -16.27
C MET A 1 -5.58 -12.00 -14.94
N ILE A 2 -6.38 -11.19 -14.26
CA ILE A 2 -6.09 -10.49 -13.01
C ILE A 2 -6.76 -11.26 -11.87
N SER A 3 -6.07 -11.40 -10.73
CA SER A 3 -6.67 -12.01 -9.55
C SER A 3 -7.67 -11.06 -8.87
N ARG A 4 -8.59 -11.60 -8.07
CA ARG A 4 -9.46 -10.78 -7.22
C ARG A 4 -8.69 -9.80 -6.33
N ARG A 5 -7.50 -10.20 -5.87
CA ARG A 5 -6.66 -9.35 -5.01
C ARG A 5 -6.16 -8.15 -5.80
N ASP A 6 -5.64 -8.38 -7.00
CA ASP A 6 -5.14 -7.32 -7.87
C ASP A 6 -6.27 -6.38 -8.30
N ALA A 7 -7.46 -6.92 -8.58
CA ALA A 7 -8.65 -6.11 -8.81
C ALA A 7 -9.04 -5.27 -7.58
N ALA A 8 -8.98 -5.83 -6.37
CA ALA A 8 -9.26 -5.09 -5.13
C ALA A 8 -8.24 -3.97 -4.87
N ILE A 9 -6.97 -4.20 -5.22
CA ILE A 9 -5.91 -3.18 -5.18
C ILE A 9 -6.22 -2.06 -6.18
N ALA A 10 -6.50 -2.42 -7.44
CA ALA A 10 -6.80 -1.45 -8.50
C ALA A 10 -8.05 -0.60 -8.22
N LEU A 11 -9.09 -1.21 -7.63
CA LEU A 11 -10.32 -0.51 -7.24
C LEU A 11 -10.18 0.24 -5.91
N ASP A 12 -9.07 0.04 -5.22
CA ASP A 12 -8.73 0.55 -3.88
C ASP A 12 -9.81 0.25 -2.83
N VAL A 13 -10.20 -1.02 -2.75
CA VAL A 13 -11.19 -1.54 -1.80
C VAL A 13 -10.63 -2.71 -0.99
N PRO A 14 -11.14 -2.95 0.24
CA PRO A 14 -10.70 -4.10 1.03
C PRO A 14 -11.10 -5.42 0.37
N MET A 15 -10.35 -6.48 0.63
CA MET A 15 -10.66 -7.83 0.13
C MET A 15 -12.06 -8.28 0.53
N GLU A 16 -12.50 -7.90 1.72
CA GLU A 16 -13.81 -8.25 2.26
C GLU A 16 -14.93 -7.60 1.44
N MET A 17 -14.72 -6.37 0.94
CA MET A 17 -15.68 -5.71 0.05
C MET A 17 -15.69 -6.36 -1.33
N ALA A 18 -14.52 -6.64 -1.90
CA ALA A 18 -14.42 -7.33 -3.18
C ALA A 18 -15.17 -8.67 -3.16
N GLN A 19 -15.04 -9.43 -2.07
CA GLN A 19 -15.77 -10.69 -1.88
C GLN A 19 -17.27 -10.48 -1.68
N ARG A 20 -17.67 -9.54 -0.81
CA ARG A 20 -19.08 -9.27 -0.49
C ARG A 20 -19.88 -8.83 -1.72
N HIS A 21 -19.26 -8.07 -2.62
CA HIS A 21 -19.90 -7.58 -3.84
C HIS A 21 -19.67 -8.49 -5.06
N GLY A 22 -19.17 -9.71 -4.85
CA GLY A 22 -19.18 -10.76 -5.85
C GLY A 22 -18.11 -10.67 -6.94
N LEU A 23 -17.01 -9.95 -6.72
CA LEU A 23 -15.90 -9.96 -7.70
C LEU A 23 -15.41 -11.42 -7.88
N PRO A 24 -15.24 -11.91 -9.11
CA PRO A 24 -14.79 -13.28 -9.35
C PRO A 24 -13.35 -13.48 -8.87
N LYS A 25 -12.93 -14.75 -8.72
CA LYS A 25 -11.57 -15.09 -8.25
C LYS A 25 -10.50 -14.61 -9.25
N TRP A 26 -10.85 -14.67 -10.53
CA TRP A 26 -10.07 -14.22 -11.66
C TRP A 26 -10.99 -13.45 -12.60
N MET A 27 -10.50 -12.37 -13.19
CA MET A 27 -11.17 -11.60 -14.22
C MET A 27 -10.16 -11.16 -15.29
N THR A 28 -10.64 -10.72 -16.43
CA THR A 28 -9.84 -10.10 -17.48
C THR A 28 -9.56 -8.63 -17.14
N GLU A 29 -8.54 -8.09 -17.80
CA GLU A 29 -8.22 -6.67 -17.78
C GLU A 29 -9.40 -5.82 -18.28
N ALA A 30 -10.15 -6.33 -19.27
CA ALA A 30 -11.33 -5.67 -19.84
C ALA A 30 -12.49 -5.57 -18.84
N GLU A 31 -12.82 -6.66 -18.14
CA GLU A 31 -13.86 -6.65 -17.08
C GLU A 31 -13.50 -5.69 -15.94
N LEU A 32 -12.22 -5.63 -15.54
CA LEU A 32 -11.77 -4.63 -14.57
C LEU A 32 -11.90 -3.20 -15.11
N GLY A 33 -11.55 -2.99 -16.39
CA GLY A 33 -11.72 -1.71 -17.09
C GLY A 33 -13.17 -1.25 -17.09
N GLU A 34 -14.14 -2.12 -17.39
CA GLU A 34 -15.56 -1.80 -17.35
C GLU A 34 -16.02 -1.34 -15.95
N ILE A 35 -15.53 -1.98 -14.88
CA ILE A 35 -15.82 -1.56 -13.49
C ILE A 35 -15.21 -0.20 -13.18
N LEU A 36 -14.04 0.12 -13.74
CA LEU A 36 -13.38 1.41 -13.54
C LEU A 36 -14.10 2.53 -14.31
N ASP A 37 -14.48 2.27 -15.55
CA ASP A 37 -15.14 3.22 -16.45
C ASP A 37 -16.60 3.48 -16.05
N SER A 38 -17.30 2.44 -15.58
CA SER A 38 -18.68 2.50 -15.12
C SER A 38 -18.82 1.90 -13.72
N PRO A 39 -18.34 2.62 -12.68
CA PRO A 39 -18.27 2.08 -11.32
C PRO A 39 -19.67 1.77 -10.77
N PRO A 40 -19.88 0.57 -10.21
CA PRO A 40 -21.17 0.20 -9.64
C PRO A 40 -21.51 1.07 -8.43
N PRO A 41 -22.81 1.22 -8.09
CA PRO A 41 -23.24 2.13 -7.02
C PRO A 41 -22.55 1.89 -5.67
N TRP A 42 -22.27 0.63 -5.33
CA TRP A 42 -21.58 0.29 -4.08
C TRP A 42 -20.14 0.80 -4.04
N LEU A 43 -19.44 0.83 -5.18
CA LEU A 43 -18.06 1.31 -5.27
C LEU A 43 -18.03 2.83 -5.17
N VAL A 44 -18.97 3.50 -5.85
CA VAL A 44 -19.17 4.95 -5.74
C VAL A 44 -19.44 5.35 -4.28
N GLN A 45 -20.36 4.66 -3.61
CA GLN A 45 -20.69 4.92 -2.22
C GLN A 45 -19.52 4.62 -1.27
N SER A 46 -18.80 3.51 -1.48
CA SER A 46 -17.62 3.15 -0.68
C SER A 46 -16.53 4.24 -0.74
N ARG A 47 -16.29 4.78 -1.93
CA ARG A 47 -15.36 5.91 -2.14
C ARG A 47 -15.86 7.19 -1.45
N ALA A 48 -17.15 7.51 -1.59
CA ALA A 48 -17.74 8.68 -0.95
C ALA A 48 -17.70 8.62 0.59
N ASN A 49 -17.83 7.43 1.18
CA ASN A 49 -17.80 7.23 2.63
C ASN A 49 -16.38 7.31 3.24
N ARG A 50 -15.34 7.51 2.41
CA ARG A 50 -13.96 7.56 2.89
C ARG A 50 -13.68 8.92 3.52
N THR A 51 -13.57 8.93 4.85
CA THR A 51 -13.33 10.16 5.63
C THR A 51 -11.85 10.42 5.95
N GLY A 52 -10.95 9.50 5.60
CA GLY A 52 -9.51 9.59 5.86
C GLY A 52 -8.69 9.79 4.59
N LYS A 53 -7.50 10.40 4.73
CA LYS A 53 -6.53 10.59 3.63
C LYS A 53 -5.80 9.31 3.22
N ARG A 54 -5.82 8.27 4.05
CA ARG A 54 -5.08 7.02 3.79
C ARG A 54 -5.83 6.15 2.78
N PRO A 55 -5.15 5.66 1.72
CA PRO A 55 -5.75 4.69 0.80
C PRO A 55 -5.96 3.34 1.49
N VAL A 56 -6.74 2.45 0.88
CA VAL A 56 -6.94 1.10 1.43
C VAL A 56 -5.68 0.26 1.22
N TRP A 57 -5.01 0.47 0.09
CA TRP A 57 -3.74 -0.15 -0.26
C TRP A 57 -2.65 0.90 -0.46
N VAL A 58 -1.43 0.55 -0.10
CA VAL A 58 -0.21 1.29 -0.44
C VAL A 58 0.74 0.35 -1.18
N HIS A 59 1.50 0.90 -2.11
CA HIS A 59 2.61 0.19 -2.74
C HIS A 59 3.87 0.44 -1.94
N LEU A 60 4.47 -0.66 -1.46
CA LEU A 60 5.76 -0.68 -0.81
C LEU A 60 6.78 -1.10 -1.86
N GLU A 61 7.85 -0.33 -2.02
CA GLU A 61 8.94 -0.63 -2.94
C GLU A 61 10.27 -0.58 -2.19
N CYS A 62 11.05 -1.65 -2.29
CA CYS A 62 12.36 -1.71 -1.66
C CYS A 62 13.28 -0.66 -2.29
N ALA A 63 13.75 0.29 -1.47
CA ALA A 63 14.62 1.37 -1.93
C ALA A 63 15.98 0.90 -2.49
N VAL A 64 16.34 -0.38 -2.29
CA VAL A 64 17.62 -0.97 -2.75
C VAL A 64 17.47 -1.78 -4.03
N CYS A 65 16.47 -2.67 -4.10
CA CYS A 65 16.34 -3.62 -5.22
C CYS A 65 15.05 -3.49 -6.03
N GLY A 66 14.16 -2.57 -5.69
CA GLY A 66 12.88 -2.37 -6.39
C GLY A 66 11.88 -3.51 -6.20
N TYR A 67 12.07 -4.42 -5.24
CA TYR A 67 11.05 -5.41 -4.91
C TYR A 67 9.80 -4.71 -4.36
N GLU A 68 8.63 -5.02 -4.94
CA GLU A 68 7.37 -4.37 -4.61
C GLU A 68 6.35 -5.31 -3.93
N GLU A 69 5.48 -4.71 -3.10
CA GLU A 69 4.31 -5.36 -2.51
C GLU A 69 3.19 -4.33 -2.30
N ALA A 70 1.94 -4.72 -2.63
CA ALA A 70 0.78 -3.96 -2.18
C ALA A 70 0.34 -4.42 -0.78
N ALA A 71 0.32 -3.49 0.17
CA ALA A 71 -0.01 -3.75 1.57
C ALA A 71 -1.11 -2.82 2.09
N ARG A 72 -1.81 -3.24 3.15
CA ARG A 72 -2.79 -2.37 3.84
C ARG A 72 -2.09 -1.57 4.92
N PRO A 73 -2.08 -0.23 4.86
CA PRO A 73 -1.38 0.59 5.85
C PRO A 73 -2.00 0.40 7.23
N LYS A 74 -1.14 0.27 8.25
CA LYS A 74 -1.58 0.12 9.64
C LYS A 74 -1.65 1.48 10.33
N LYS A 75 -2.46 1.59 11.37
CA LYS A 75 -2.61 2.84 12.15
C LYS A 75 -1.27 3.31 12.70
N TRP A 76 -0.41 2.38 13.12
CA TRP A 76 0.89 2.67 13.72
C TRP A 76 1.99 2.99 12.68
N TRP A 77 1.74 2.80 11.38
CA TRP A 77 2.73 3.19 10.36
C TRP A 77 2.86 4.71 10.33
N PRO A 78 4.09 5.25 10.49
CA PRO A 78 4.38 6.64 10.15
C PRO A 78 4.39 6.81 8.63
N ASP A 79 4.67 8.04 8.19
CA ASP A 79 5.06 8.28 6.82
C ASP A 79 6.52 7.83 6.65
N PHE A 80 6.72 6.73 5.92
CA PHE A 80 8.04 6.16 5.70
C PHE A 80 8.83 6.99 4.68
N THR A 81 10.11 7.23 4.98
CA THR A 81 11.09 7.78 4.04
C THR A 81 11.56 6.70 3.07
N TYR A 82 11.82 5.50 3.59
CA TYR A 82 12.20 4.32 2.81
C TYR A 82 11.50 3.08 3.38
N VAL A 83 11.38 2.06 2.55
CA VAL A 83 11.14 0.69 3.01
C VAL A 83 12.19 -0.22 2.39
N VAL A 84 12.62 -1.22 3.14
CA VAL A 84 13.68 -2.17 2.73
C VAL A 84 13.14 -3.58 2.90
N CYS A 85 13.25 -4.42 1.88
CA CYS A 85 12.79 -5.81 1.97
C CYS A 85 13.77 -6.66 2.78
N GLY A 86 13.31 -7.81 3.30
CA GLY A 86 14.12 -8.68 4.16
C GLY A 86 15.37 -9.33 3.53
N HIS A 87 15.74 -8.96 2.31
CA HIS A 87 17.04 -9.32 1.71
C HIS A 87 18.11 -8.23 1.89
N HIS A 88 17.70 -7.04 2.32
CA HIS A 88 18.56 -5.88 2.50
C HIS A 88 18.42 -5.33 3.92
N THR A 89 19.43 -4.60 4.36
CA THR A 89 19.44 -3.97 5.68
C THR A 89 19.11 -2.48 5.59
N PRO A 90 18.58 -1.87 6.66
CA PRO A 90 18.37 -0.43 6.74
C PRO A 90 19.63 0.44 6.55
N GLU A 91 20.82 -0.15 6.63
CA GLU A 91 22.09 0.56 6.38
C GLU A 91 22.39 0.73 4.88
N GLU A 92 21.71 -0.02 4.01
CA GLU A 92 21.92 0.02 2.56
C GLU A 92 21.18 1.18 1.88
N VAL A 93 20.26 1.85 2.58
CA VAL A 93 19.61 3.08 2.06
C VAL A 93 20.48 4.31 2.36
N PRO A 94 20.23 5.47 1.70
CA PRO A 94 20.98 6.69 1.98
C PRO A 94 21.02 7.02 3.48
N ARG A 95 22.17 7.53 3.93
CA ARG A 95 22.34 7.95 5.33
C ARG A 95 21.33 9.02 5.71
N VAL A 96 20.95 9.02 6.99
CA VAL A 96 20.06 10.05 7.55
C VAL A 96 20.65 11.44 7.30
N ARG A 97 19.78 12.38 6.89
CA ARG A 97 20.17 13.77 6.67
C ARG A 97 20.57 14.43 8.00
N GLU A 98 21.50 15.39 7.94
CA GLU A 98 21.79 16.24 9.09
C GLU A 98 20.51 16.94 9.61
N GLY A 99 20.36 17.01 10.93
CA GLY A 99 19.16 17.55 11.59
C GLY A 99 17.95 16.60 11.59
N TYR A 100 18.10 15.35 11.17
CA TYR A 100 17.05 14.32 11.22
C TYR A 100 17.44 13.17 12.14
N VAL A 101 16.44 12.52 12.74
CA VAL A 101 16.58 11.26 13.48
C VAL A 101 15.90 10.13 12.71
N ARG A 102 16.59 9.00 12.59
CA ARG A 102 16.09 7.78 11.94
C ARG A 102 15.40 6.88 12.96
N SER A 103 14.25 6.35 12.61
CA SER A 103 13.56 5.28 13.33
C SER A 103 13.20 4.14 12.38
N GLU A 104 13.36 2.91 12.87
CA GLU A 104 13.11 1.68 12.12
C GLU A 104 11.88 0.96 12.66
N PHE A 105 11.13 0.35 11.76
CA PHE A 105 9.83 -0.24 12.05
C PHE A 105 9.72 -1.62 11.40
N ASP A 106 9.79 -2.66 12.21
CA ASP A 106 9.60 -4.04 11.75
C ASP A 106 8.12 -4.36 11.45
N GLY A 107 7.90 -5.43 10.67
CA GLY A 107 6.56 -5.95 10.40
C GLY A 107 5.73 -5.07 9.45
N VAL A 108 6.41 -4.34 8.55
CA VAL A 108 5.78 -3.56 7.48
C VAL A 108 5.54 -4.49 6.28
N GLY A 109 4.34 -4.45 5.71
CA GLY A 109 3.94 -5.40 4.67
C GLY A 109 4.08 -6.86 5.12
N THR A 110 4.49 -7.73 4.20
CA THR A 110 4.81 -9.13 4.51
C THR A 110 6.25 -9.31 4.96
N ARG A 111 7.19 -8.49 4.46
CA ARG A 111 8.63 -8.67 4.69
C ARG A 111 9.48 -7.40 4.60
N PHE A 112 8.91 -6.24 4.91
CA PHE A 112 9.64 -4.97 4.90
C PHE A 112 9.98 -4.49 6.32
N VAL A 113 11.11 -3.79 6.41
CA VAL A 113 11.42 -2.84 7.48
C VAL A 113 11.13 -1.45 6.96
N GLY A 114 10.30 -0.69 7.66
CA GLY A 114 10.04 0.71 7.37
C GLY A 114 11.05 1.61 8.05
N ILE A 115 11.49 2.67 7.35
CA ILE A 115 12.43 3.66 7.86
C ILE A 115 11.75 5.02 7.79
N ALA A 116 11.70 5.72 8.92
CA ALA A 116 11.23 7.09 8.99
C ALA A 116 12.36 8.00 9.48
N ASP A 117 12.80 8.89 8.60
CA ASP A 117 13.71 9.98 8.93
C ASP A 117 12.85 11.22 9.22
N VAL A 118 12.83 11.66 10.47
CA VAL A 118 12.03 12.82 10.91
C VAL A 118 12.94 13.96 11.39
N PRO A 119 12.63 15.24 11.13
CA PRO A 119 13.40 16.36 11.65
C PRO A 119 13.47 16.31 13.17
N VAL A 120 14.65 16.61 13.73
CA VAL A 120 14.80 16.84 15.16
C VAL A 120 14.05 18.13 15.51
N PRO A 121 13.14 18.13 16.51
CA PRO A 121 12.49 19.36 16.97
C PRO A 121 13.53 20.35 17.50
N ASP A 122 13.31 21.65 17.24
CA ASP A 122 14.11 22.75 17.80
C ASP A 122 14.04 22.80 19.34
#